data_AF-A0A520VV55-F1
#
_entry.id   AF-A0A520VV55-F1
#
_cell.length_a   1.000
_cell.length_b   1.000
_cell.length_c   1.000
_cell.angle_alpha   90.00
_cell.angle_beta   90.00
_cell.angle_gamma   90.00
#
_symmetry.space_group_name_H-M   'P 1'
#
loop_
_entity.id
_entity.type
_entity.pdbx_description
1 polymer ?
#
loop_
_entity_poly.entity_id
_entity_poly.type
_entity_poly.pdbx_seq_one_letter_code
_entity_poly.pdbx_strand_id
1 'polypeptide(L)'
;MRLILCLFSMFMCLNLGAYANSVEKQFLEELKELKKERGEFLNEISLRESECLAKFFSGKCLENLDVDYEIGMRDFELRRQNILLERREFRADIREKKRLRRKEKLEKTNPR
;
A
#
# COMPACT_ATOMS: atom_id res chain seq x y z
N MET A 1 -10.98 -35.39 22.65
CA MET A 1 -9.82 -34.86 21.87
C MET A 1 -10.19 -34.21 20.53
N ARG A 2 -11.14 -34.73 19.74
CA ARG A 2 -11.54 -34.12 18.44
C ARG A 2 -12.07 -32.67 18.53
N LEU A 3 -12.87 -32.34 19.55
CA LEU A 3 -13.40 -30.98 19.77
C LEU A 3 -12.30 -29.93 20.06
N ILE A 4 -11.27 -30.31 20.83
CA ILE A 4 -10.15 -29.41 21.20
C ILE A 4 -9.29 -29.09 19.97
N LEU A 5 -9.03 -30.09 19.11
CA LEU A 5 -8.31 -29.91 17.84
C LEU A 5 -9.08 -29.01 16.85
N CYS A 6 -10.41 -29.13 16.78
CA CYS A 6 -11.25 -28.25 15.96
C CYS A 6 -11.22 -26.79 16.46
N LEU A 7 -11.28 -26.58 17.77
CA LEU A 7 -11.22 -25.25 18.39
C LEU A 7 -9.87 -24.57 18.14
N PHE A 8 -8.76 -25.29 18.31
CA PHE A 8 -7.41 -24.76 18.00
C PHE A 8 -7.24 -24.39 16.52
N SER A 9 -7.75 -25.22 15.62
CA SER A 9 -7.73 -24.97 14.18
C SER A 9 -8.54 -23.72 13.80
N MET A 10 -9.70 -23.50 14.43
CA MET A 10 -10.52 -22.30 14.18
C MET A 10 -9.84 -21.04 14.74
N PHE A 11 -9.25 -21.09 15.93
CA PHE A 11 -8.56 -19.96 16.54
C PHE A 11 -7.37 -19.48 15.69
N MET A 12 -6.57 -20.41 15.17
CA MET A 12 -5.42 -20.08 14.30
C MET A 12 -5.83 -19.54 12.91
N CYS A 13 -7.03 -19.87 12.42
CA CYS A 13 -7.59 -19.31 11.19
C CYS A 13 -8.09 -17.88 11.40
N LEU A 14 -8.72 -17.60 12.54
CA LEU A 14 -9.19 -16.27 12.91
C LEU A 14 -8.02 -15.28 13.08
N ASN A 15 -6.92 -15.72 13.71
CA ASN A 15 -5.73 -14.88 13.90
C ASN A 15 -5.05 -14.49 12.58
N LEU A 16 -4.96 -15.40 11.61
CA LEU A 16 -4.39 -15.08 10.28
C LEU A 16 -5.30 -14.14 9.48
N GLY A 17 -6.63 -14.33 9.59
CA GLY A 17 -7.61 -13.46 8.94
C GLY A 17 -7.61 -12.05 9.52
N ALA A 18 -7.58 -11.92 10.84
CA ALA A 18 -7.51 -10.63 11.53
C ALA A 18 -6.22 -9.88 11.18
N TYR A 19 -5.07 -10.55 11.20
CA TYR A 19 -3.79 -9.99 10.78
C TYR A 19 -3.80 -9.56 9.30
N ALA A 20 -4.30 -10.40 8.38
CA ALA A 20 -4.38 -10.03 6.97
C ALA A 20 -5.25 -8.79 6.75
N ASN A 21 -6.36 -8.67 7.48
CA ASN A 21 -7.25 -7.52 7.39
C ASN A 21 -6.63 -6.25 7.99
N SER A 22 -5.88 -6.35 9.09
CA SER A 22 -5.21 -5.18 9.67
C SER A 22 -4.14 -4.62 8.75
N VAL A 23 -3.31 -5.49 8.16
CA VAL A 23 -2.27 -5.07 7.21
C VAL A 23 -2.87 -4.53 5.92
N GLU A 24 -3.96 -5.11 5.42
CA GLU A 24 -4.68 -4.54 4.27
C GLU A 24 -5.21 -3.13 4.53
N LYS A 25 -5.68 -2.84 5.74
CA LYS A 25 -6.09 -1.48 6.11
C LYS A 25 -4.92 -0.51 6.15
N GLN A 26 -3.75 -0.95 6.65
CA GLN A 26 -2.55 -0.12 6.66
C GLN A 26 -2.16 0.32 5.24
N PHE A 27 -2.12 -0.59 4.26
CA PHE A 27 -1.86 -0.22 2.87
C PHE A 27 -2.87 0.76 2.27
N LEU A 28 -4.15 0.66 2.65
CA LEU A 28 -5.17 1.61 2.19
C LEU A 28 -4.95 3.00 2.79
N GLU A 29 -4.53 3.04 4.05
CA GLU A 29 -4.28 4.28 4.76
C GLU A 29 -3.02 4.97 4.25
N GLU A 30 -1.94 4.22 3.99
CA GLU A 30 -0.74 4.74 3.33
C GLU A 30 -1.05 5.34 1.95
N LEU A 31 -1.89 4.66 1.14
CA LEU A 31 -2.32 5.20 -0.16
C LEU A 31 -3.16 6.47 -0.01
N LYS A 32 -3.96 6.57 1.05
CA LYS A 32 -4.78 7.75 1.34
C LYS A 32 -3.93 8.91 1.81
N GLU A 33 -2.94 8.67 2.67
CA GLU A 33 -1.95 9.65 3.10
C GLU A 33 -1.13 10.15 1.91
N LEU A 34 -0.61 9.25 1.07
CA LEU A 34 0.11 9.62 -0.15
C LEU A 34 -0.75 10.49 -1.09
N LYS A 35 -2.05 10.20 -1.20
CA LYS A 35 -2.99 11.03 -1.97
C LYS A 35 -3.16 12.42 -1.36
N LYS A 36 -3.17 12.53 -0.03
CA LYS A 36 -3.26 13.81 0.70
C LYS A 36 -1.99 14.63 0.48
N GLU A 37 -0.82 14.03 0.68
CA GLU A 37 0.48 14.65 0.42
C GLU A 37 0.57 15.18 -1.01
N ARG A 38 0.14 14.38 -1.99
CA ARG A 38 0.10 14.82 -3.39
C ARG A 38 -0.81 16.04 -3.59
N GLY A 39 -1.94 16.10 -2.89
CA GLY A 39 -2.83 17.26 -2.93
C GLY A 39 -2.18 18.52 -2.36
N GLU A 40 -1.48 18.39 -1.24
CA GLU A 40 -0.73 19.49 -0.61
C GLU A 40 0.40 19.99 -1.52
N PHE A 41 1.16 19.07 -2.12
CA PHE A 41 2.19 19.39 -3.12
C PHE A 41 1.63 20.18 -4.31
N LEU A 42 0.49 19.75 -4.89
CA LEU A 42 -0.13 20.46 -6.01
C LEU A 42 -0.61 21.86 -5.63
N ASN A 43 -1.09 22.04 -4.40
CA ASN A 43 -1.46 23.36 -3.90
C ASN A 43 -0.23 24.28 -3.76
N GLU A 44 0.89 23.73 -3.29
CA GLU A 44 2.16 24.46 -3.20
C GLU A 44 2.67 24.87 -4.59
N ILE A 45 2.65 23.95 -5.56
CA ILE A 45 3.03 24.26 -6.95
C ILE A 45 2.15 25.38 -7.52
N SER A 46 0.83 25.31 -7.31
CA SER A 46 -0.10 26.33 -7.79
C SER A 46 0.15 27.72 -7.17
N LEU A 47 0.49 27.77 -5.87
CA LEU A 47 0.86 29.02 -5.21
C LEU A 47 2.15 29.60 -5.82
N ARG A 48 3.18 28.77 -6.00
CA ARG A 48 4.46 29.16 -6.60
C ARG A 48 4.30 29.59 -8.06
N GLU A 49 3.42 28.95 -8.81
CA GLU A 49 3.08 29.33 -10.18
C GLU A 49 2.52 30.75 -10.23
N SER A 50 1.57 31.04 -9.34
CA SER A 50 0.98 32.39 -9.22
C SER A 50 2.04 33.45 -8.90
N GLU A 51 2.99 33.13 -8.01
CA GLU A 51 4.12 34.01 -7.69
C GLU A 51 5.08 34.21 -8.87
N CYS A 52 5.34 33.15 -9.66
CA CYS A 52 6.15 33.27 -10.88
C CYS A 52 5.46 34.16 -11.91
N LEU A 53 4.16 33.98 -12.13
CA LEU A 53 3.37 34.75 -13.09
C LEU A 53 3.23 36.23 -12.71
N ALA A 54 3.31 36.57 -11.43
CA ALA A 54 3.34 37.96 -10.97
C ALA A 54 4.63 38.72 -11.35
N LYS A 55 5.69 38.02 -11.81
CA LYS A 55 6.97 38.62 -12.20
C LYS A 55 6.97 38.99 -13.68
N PHE A 56 7.54 40.15 -14.01
CA PHE A 56 7.68 40.63 -15.41
C PHE A 56 8.50 39.70 -16.32
N PHE A 57 9.49 38.99 -15.78
CA PHE A 57 10.28 37.99 -16.51
C PHE A 57 10.16 36.63 -15.81
N SER A 58 9.05 35.94 -16.06
CA SER A 58 8.68 34.70 -15.38
C SER A 58 9.27 33.42 -16.00
N GLY A 59 9.85 33.47 -17.21
CA GLY A 59 10.26 32.28 -17.97
C GLY A 59 11.13 31.29 -17.18
N LYS A 60 12.26 31.75 -16.63
CA LYS A 60 13.14 30.87 -15.82
C LYS A 60 12.49 30.40 -14.51
N CYS A 61 11.56 31.18 -13.96
CA CYS A 61 10.81 30.80 -12.75
C CYS A 61 9.87 29.64 -13.04
N LEU A 62 9.13 29.73 -14.15
CA LEU A 62 8.20 28.70 -14.61
C LEU A 62 8.93 27.43 -15.05
N GLU A 63 10.03 27.54 -15.80
CA GLU A 63 10.84 26.38 -16.19
C GLU A 63 11.34 25.56 -14.98
N ASN A 64 11.83 26.24 -13.94
CA ASN A 64 12.24 25.56 -12.72
C ASN A 64 11.04 24.92 -12.00
N LEU A 65 9.88 25.58 -12.02
CA LEU A 65 8.67 25.06 -11.39
C LEU A 65 8.14 23.82 -12.12
N ASP A 66 8.22 23.79 -13.45
CA ASP A 66 7.88 22.62 -14.27
C ASP A 66 8.78 21.44 -13.94
N VAL A 67 10.08 21.67 -13.76
CA VAL A 67 11.03 20.63 -13.34
C VAL A 67 10.67 20.10 -11.95
N ASP A 68 10.40 20.97 -10.98
CA ASP A 68 9.99 20.58 -9.63
C ASP A 68 8.69 19.77 -9.65
N TYR A 69 7.72 20.19 -10.46
CA TYR A 69 6.46 19.48 -10.66
C TYR A 69 6.70 18.06 -11.19
N GLU A 70 7.46 17.92 -12.28
CA GLU A 70 7.74 16.62 -12.91
C GLU A 70 8.48 15.66 -11.98
N ILE A 71 9.46 16.17 -11.22
CA ILE A 71 10.20 15.38 -10.22
C ILE A 71 9.26 14.93 -9.11
N GLY A 72 8.47 15.83 -8.53
CA GLY A 72 7.55 15.52 -7.44
C GLY A 72 6.48 14.52 -7.86
N MET A 73 5.88 14.71 -9.05
CA MET A 73 4.88 13.79 -9.58
C MET A 73 5.44 12.39 -9.82
N ARG A 74 6.68 12.29 -10.31
CA ARG A 74 7.38 11.02 -10.48
C ARG A 74 7.63 10.32 -9.14
N ASP A 75 8.04 11.05 -8.11
CA ASP A 75 8.22 10.48 -6.76
C ASP A 75 6.93 9.90 -6.20
N PHE A 76 5.82 10.64 -6.29
CA PHE A 76 4.50 10.14 -5.87
C PHE A 76 4.09 8.87 -6.62
N GLU A 77 4.37 8.79 -7.92
CA GLU A 77 4.05 7.61 -8.71
C GLU A 77 4.89 6.40 -8.31
N LEU A 78 6.21 6.58 -8.10
CA LEU A 78 7.11 5.52 -7.62
C LEU A 78 6.69 5.01 -6.24
N ARG A 79 6.44 5.91 -5.28
CA ARG A 79 5.97 5.55 -3.94
C ARG A 79 4.65 4.78 -3.99
N ARG A 80 3.70 5.23 -4.82
CA ARG A 80 2.43 4.51 -5.04
C ARG A 80 2.63 3.12 -5.61
N GLN A 81 3.51 2.96 -6.60
CA GLN A 81 3.81 1.67 -7.20
C GLN A 81 4.43 0.70 -6.18
N ASN A 82 5.34 1.18 -5.33
CA ASN A 82 5.95 0.38 -4.26
C ASN A 82 4.91 -0.13 -3.28
N ILE A 83 4.03 0.73 -2.76
CA ILE A 83 2.94 0.32 -1.84
C ILE A 83 2.05 -0.76 -2.50
N LEU A 84 1.72 -0.59 -3.79
CA LEU A 84 0.90 -1.56 -4.52
C LEU A 84 1.64 -2.88 -4.78
N LEU A 85 2.96 -2.85 -4.95
CA LEU A 85 3.79 -4.04 -5.10
C LEU A 85 3.83 -4.83 -3.79
N GLU A 86 4.18 -4.18 -2.68
CA GLU A 86 4.23 -4.79 -1.36
C GLU A 86 2.88 -5.40 -0.96
N ARG A 87 1.79 -4.69 -1.23
CA ARG A 87 0.44 -5.22 -1.02
C ARG A 87 0.17 -6.49 -1.84
N ARG A 88 0.63 -6.56 -3.09
CA ARG A 88 0.44 -7.74 -3.94
C ARG A 88 1.24 -8.93 -3.44
N GLU A 89 2.48 -8.71 -3.03
CA GLU A 89 3.37 -9.72 -2.44
C GLU A 89 2.76 -10.25 -1.14
N PHE A 90 2.34 -9.35 -0.25
CA PHE A 90 1.65 -9.72 0.98
C PHE A 90 0.42 -10.61 0.72
N ARG A 91 -0.42 -10.24 -0.26
CA ARG A 91 -1.57 -11.08 -0.65
C ARG A 91 -1.15 -12.44 -1.18
N ALA A 92 -0.05 -12.53 -1.91
CA ALA A 92 0.49 -13.79 -2.41
C ALA A 92 0.92 -14.69 -1.24
N ASP A 93 1.67 -14.14 -0.29
CA ASP A 93 2.13 -14.84 0.92
C ASP A 93 0.96 -15.38 1.74
N ILE A 94 -0.08 -14.56 1.94
CA ILE A 94 -1.29 -14.99 2.67
C ILE A 94 -1.98 -16.14 1.93
N ARG A 95 -2.05 -16.10 0.59
CA ARG A 95 -2.61 -17.20 -0.21
C ARG A 95 -1.78 -18.47 -0.09
N GLU A 96 -0.46 -18.37 -0.14
CA GLU A 96 0.46 -19.49 0.01
C GLU A 96 0.33 -20.13 1.40
N LYS A 97 0.39 -19.32 2.46
CA LYS A 97 0.18 -19.77 3.85
C LYS A 97 -1.17 -20.48 4.01
N LYS A 98 -2.23 -19.99 3.38
CA LYS A 98 -3.55 -20.65 3.36
C LYS A 98 -3.51 -22.01 2.65
N ARG A 99 -2.78 -22.13 1.53
CA ARG A 99 -2.62 -23.39 0.78
C ARG A 99 -1.82 -24.42 1.58
N LEU A 100 -0.70 -24.03 2.18
CA LEU A 100 0.15 -24.91 3.01
C LEU A 100 -0.65 -25.47 4.20
N ARG A 101 -1.38 -24.62 4.93
CA ARG A 101 -2.25 -25.07 6.03
C ARG A 101 -3.33 -26.04 5.59
N ARG A 102 -3.88 -25.91 4.37
CA ARG A 102 -4.85 -26.87 3.83
C ARG A 102 -4.19 -28.23 3.54
N LYS A 103 -2.98 -28.24 2.98
CA LYS A 103 -2.21 -29.48 2.76
C LYS A 103 -1.88 -30.18 4.08
N GLU A 104 -1.36 -29.46 5.07
CA GLU A 104 -1.08 -30.01 6.40
C GLU A 104 -2.32 -30.60 7.07
N LYS A 105 -3.48 -29.95 6.92
CA LYS A 105 -4.75 -30.47 7.46
C LYS A 105 -5.14 -31.78 6.78
N LEU A 106 -5.03 -31.85 5.45
CA LEU A 106 -5.34 -33.07 4.69
C LEU A 106 -4.43 -34.24 5.09
N GLU A 107 -3.13 -34.01 5.18
CA GLU A 107 -2.14 -35.01 5.62
C GLU A 107 -2.42 -35.50 7.05
N LYS A 108 -2.79 -34.60 7.98
CA LYS A 108 -3.18 -34.97 9.35
C LYS A 108 -4.48 -35.76 9.42
N THR A 109 -5.42 -35.58 8.49
CA THR A 109 -6.71 -36.29 8.46
C THR A 109 -6.66 -37.65 7.77
N ASN A 110 -5.68 -37.89 6.88
CA ASN A 110 -5.42 -39.19 6.25
C ASN A 110 -3.92 -39.49 6.33
N PRO A 111 -3.41 -39.92 7.50
CA PRO A 111 -2.06 -40.43 7.59
C PRO A 111 -2.00 -41.73 6.77
N ARG A 112 -1.11 -41.79 5.78
CA ARG A 112 -0.73 -43.05 5.16
C ARG A 112 -0.03 -43.95 6.17
#